data_AF-A0A5H8MA39-F1
#
_entry.id   AF-A0A5H8MA39-F1
#
_cell.length_a   1.000
_cell.length_b   1.000
_cell.length_c   1.000
_cell.angle_alpha   90.00
_cell.angle_beta   90.00
_cell.angle_gamma   90.00
#
_symmetry.space_group_name_H-M   'P 1'
#
loop_
_entity.id
_entity.type
_entity.pdbx_description
1 polymer ?
#
loop_
_entity_poly.entity_id
_entity_poly.type
_entity_poly.pdbx_seq_one_letter_code
_entity_poly.pdbx_strand_id
1 'polypeptide(L)'
;MKTIVGFDGLLSIYKERPEAWYFFTDVTMDNKKESIRTGIFYLPDTRDEEEDMDDMSDKYKGWLEYATFLAIIDNKLEHHPKASNEDLLDAVIYYLEEDDFLD
;
A
#
# COMPACT_ATOMS: atom_id res chain seq x y z
N MET A 1 1.06 -13.49 7.84
CA MET A 1 1.14 -12.07 7.50
C MET A 1 2.56 -11.59 7.60
N LYS A 2 2.97 -10.77 6.63
CA LYS A 2 4.19 -9.97 6.69
C LYS A 2 3.86 -8.59 7.25
N THR A 3 4.69 -8.13 8.20
CA THR A 3 4.68 -6.73 8.66
C THR A 3 5.73 -5.96 7.88
N ILE A 4 5.32 -4.86 7.28
CA ILE A 4 6.14 -4.01 6.41
C ILE A 4 6.21 -2.63 7.06
N VAL A 5 7.42 -2.12 7.23
CA VAL A 5 7.64 -0.83 7.90
C VAL A 5 7.97 0.23 6.88
N GLY A 6 7.10 1.23 6.79
CA GLY A 6 7.26 2.41 5.95
C GLY A 6 7.20 2.13 4.46
N PHE A 7 7.31 3.23 3.71
CA PHE A 7 7.22 3.19 2.25
C PHE A 7 8.39 2.44 1.61
N ASP A 8 9.61 2.58 2.15
CA ASP A 8 10.76 1.81 1.67
C ASP A 8 10.54 0.29 1.83
N GLY A 9 9.83 -0.12 2.90
CA GLY A 9 9.41 -1.50 3.08
C GLY A 9 8.45 -1.95 1.98
N LEU A 10 7.44 -1.14 1.64
CA LEU A 10 6.51 -1.45 0.54
C LEU A 10 7.25 -1.58 -0.81
N LEU A 11 8.19 -0.67 -1.09
CA LEU A 11 9.01 -0.73 -2.30
C LEU A 11 9.91 -1.98 -2.34
N SER A 12 10.37 -2.49 -1.19
CA SER A 12 11.21 -3.68 -1.15
C SER A 12 10.49 -4.95 -1.64
N ILE A 13 9.17 -4.99 -1.50
CA ILE A 13 8.33 -6.15 -1.88
C ILE A 13 7.52 -5.91 -3.16
N TYR A 14 7.71 -4.76 -3.83
CA TYR A 14 6.96 -4.33 -5.02
C TYR A 14 6.99 -5.34 -6.18
N LYS A 15 7.95 -6.27 -6.24
CA LYS A 15 7.98 -7.32 -7.30
C LYS A 15 7.73 -8.74 -6.78
N GLU A 16 7.37 -8.91 -5.52
CA GLU A 16 7.13 -10.23 -4.93
C GLU A 16 5.83 -10.89 -5.43
N ARG A 17 4.85 -10.11 -5.93
CA ARG A 17 3.57 -10.59 -6.48
C ARG A 17 2.88 -11.62 -5.55
N PRO A 18 2.51 -11.22 -4.32
CA PRO A 18 1.82 -12.07 -3.38
C PRO A 18 0.44 -12.48 -3.91
N GLU A 19 -0.13 -13.54 -3.34
CA GLU A 19 -1.51 -13.94 -3.64
C GLU A 19 -2.54 -12.97 -3.04
N ALA A 20 -2.16 -12.20 -2.01
CA ALA A 20 -3.01 -11.22 -1.34
C ALA A 20 -3.38 -10.05 -2.25
N TRP A 21 -4.62 -9.57 -2.12
CA TRP A 21 -5.14 -8.51 -2.98
C TRP A 21 -4.96 -7.11 -2.38
N TYR A 22 -4.93 -6.99 -1.06
CA TYR A 22 -4.80 -5.71 -0.36
C TYR A 22 -3.60 -5.66 0.57
N PHE A 23 -3.00 -4.46 0.67
CA PHE A 23 -2.29 -4.05 1.86
C PHE A 23 -3.29 -3.63 2.93
N PHE A 24 -3.04 -4.02 4.17
CA PHE A 24 -3.79 -3.57 5.33
C PHE A 24 -2.96 -2.64 6.19
N THR A 25 -3.63 -1.81 6.98
CA THR A 25 -3.01 -0.92 7.97
C THR A 25 -3.81 -0.98 9.27
N ASP A 26 -3.30 -0.36 10.34
CA ASP A 26 -4.11 -0.13 11.53
C ASP A 26 -5.28 0.82 11.20
N VAL A 27 -6.46 0.59 11.78
CA VAL A 27 -7.67 1.40 11.52
C VAL A 27 -7.50 2.91 11.75
N THR A 28 -6.51 3.31 12.56
CA THR A 28 -6.22 4.72 12.86
C THR A 28 -5.29 5.39 11.86
N MET A 29 -4.71 4.65 10.91
CA MET A 29 -3.76 5.21 9.95
C MET A 29 -4.48 6.11 8.95
N ASP A 30 -3.96 7.33 8.78
CA ASP A 30 -4.40 8.28 7.75
C ASP A 30 -3.51 8.22 6.50
N ASN A 31 -3.99 8.80 5.39
CA ASN A 31 -3.29 8.83 4.12
C ASN A 31 -2.28 9.99 4.01
N LYS A 32 -1.85 10.60 5.13
CA LYS A 32 -0.84 11.67 5.05
C LYS A 32 0.51 11.08 4.65
N LYS A 33 1.30 11.86 3.91
CA LYS A 33 2.64 11.47 3.45
C LYS A 33 3.53 10.91 4.56
N GLU A 34 3.57 11.57 5.72
CA GLU A 34 4.40 11.12 6.85
C GLU A 34 3.91 9.82 7.51
N SER A 35 2.60 9.61 7.53
CA SER A 35 1.98 8.36 8.00
C SER A 35 2.35 7.22 7.07
N ILE A 36 2.29 7.40 5.76
CA ILE A 36 2.66 6.34 4.79
C ILE A 36 4.17 6.10 4.77
N ARG A 37 4.96 7.16 4.89
CA ARG A 37 6.43 7.08 4.94
C ARG A 37 6.92 6.16 6.05
N THR A 38 6.32 6.24 7.24
CA THR A 38 6.81 5.57 8.47
C THR A 38 5.86 4.54 9.05
N GLY A 39 4.67 4.40 8.47
CA GLY A 39 3.58 3.56 8.97
C GLY A 39 3.87 2.07 8.92
N ILE A 40 2.98 1.32 9.55
CA ILE A 40 3.01 -0.15 9.53
C ILE A 40 1.96 -0.63 8.55
N PHE A 41 2.40 -1.46 7.62
CA PHE A 41 1.54 -2.14 6.66
C PHE A 41 1.60 -3.63 6.91
N TYR A 42 0.50 -4.28 6.61
CA TYR A 42 0.34 -5.70 6.75
C TYR A 42 -0.02 -6.28 5.40
N LEU A 43 0.65 -7.37 5.04
CA LEU A 43 0.37 -8.11 3.83
C LEU A 43 0.02 -9.55 4.25
N PRO A 44 -1.22 -10.01 4.02
CA PRO A 44 -1.58 -11.40 4.20
C PRO A 44 -0.69 -12.32 3.35
N ASP A 45 -0.33 -13.48 3.88
CA ASP A 45 0.41 -14.49 3.13
C ASP A 45 -0.52 -15.39 2.30
N THR A 46 -1.81 -15.43 2.66
CA THR A 46 -2.84 -16.26 2.04
C THR A 46 -4.17 -15.52 1.95
N ARG A 47 -5.06 -16.00 1.07
CA ARG A 47 -6.43 -15.48 0.98
C ARG A 47 -7.25 -15.70 2.25
N ASP A 48 -7.09 -16.84 2.92
CA ASP A 48 -7.80 -17.10 4.19
C ASP A 48 -7.40 -16.05 5.25
N GLU A 49 -6.11 -15.70 5.31
CA GLU A 49 -5.63 -14.64 6.19
C GLU A 49 -6.13 -13.25 5.77
N GLU A 50 -6.29 -12.99 4.48
CA GLU A 50 -6.93 -11.77 3.99
C GLU A 50 -8.39 -11.67 4.46
N GLU A 51 -9.16 -12.75 4.31
CA GLU A 51 -10.55 -12.83 4.78
C GLU A 51 -10.62 -12.64 6.31
N ASP A 52 -9.72 -13.26 7.08
CA ASP A 52 -9.62 -13.07 8.54
C ASP A 52 -9.30 -11.60 8.92
N MET A 53 -8.43 -10.93 8.16
CA MET A 53 -8.06 -9.53 8.41
C MET A 53 -9.21 -8.56 8.08
N ASP A 54 -9.96 -8.82 7.02
CA ASP A 54 -11.14 -8.04 6.63
C ASP A 54 -12.27 -8.17 7.68
N ASP A 55 -12.48 -9.37 8.21
CA ASP A 55 -13.43 -9.62 9.30
C ASP A 55 -13.04 -8.89 10.61
N MET A 56 -11.74 -8.66 10.85
CA MET A 56 -11.21 -7.91 12.00
C MET A 56 -11.12 -6.39 11.75
N SER A 57 -12.21 -5.83 11.25
CA SER A 57 -12.36 -4.39 10.94
C SER A 57 -12.17 -3.43 12.12
N ASP A 58 -12.12 -3.91 13.36
CA ASP A 58 -11.77 -3.12 14.54
C ASP A 58 -10.25 -2.91 14.71
N LYS A 59 -9.44 -3.73 14.02
CA LYS A 59 -7.98 -3.72 14.09
C LYS A 59 -7.34 -3.33 12.77
N TYR A 60 -7.84 -3.89 11.69
CA TYR A 60 -7.27 -3.72 10.36
C TYR A 60 -8.22 -2.97 9.44
N LYS A 61 -7.62 -2.19 8.54
CA LYS A 61 -8.30 -1.52 7.44
C LYS A 61 -7.60 -1.89 6.14
N GLY A 62 -8.35 -2.36 5.15
CA GLY A 62 -7.85 -2.45 3.78
C GLY A 62 -7.45 -1.06 3.29
N TRP A 63 -6.19 -0.90 2.88
CA TRP A 63 -5.61 0.39 2.55
C TRP A 63 -5.50 0.62 1.05
N LEU A 64 -4.79 -0.26 0.35
CA LEU A 64 -4.55 -0.14 -1.08
C LEU A 64 -4.39 -1.52 -1.70
N GLU A 65 -5.03 -1.75 -2.84
CA GLU A 65 -4.82 -2.98 -3.60
C GLU A 65 -3.36 -3.12 -4.02
N TYR A 66 -2.80 -4.32 -3.87
CA TYR A 66 -1.44 -4.61 -4.28
C TYR A 66 -1.24 -4.31 -5.77
N ALA A 67 -2.20 -4.72 -6.61
CA ALA A 67 -2.15 -4.47 -8.06
C ALA A 67 -2.17 -2.97 -8.41
N THR A 68 -2.98 -2.19 -7.70
CA THR A 68 -3.03 -0.73 -7.87
C THR A 68 -1.74 -0.07 -7.42
N PHE A 69 -1.18 -0.47 -6.28
CA PHE A 69 0.14 -0.03 -5.85
C PHE A 69 1.20 -0.31 -6.93
N LEU A 70 1.21 -1.52 -7.52
CA LEU A 70 2.12 -1.84 -8.61
C LEU A 70 1.94 -0.89 -9.80
N ALA A 71 0.70 -0.69 -10.23
CA ALA A 71 0.38 0.14 -11.38
C ALA A 71 0.84 1.60 -11.20
N ILE A 72 0.69 2.17 -9.99
CA ILE A 72 1.18 3.51 -9.66
C ILE A 72 2.71 3.57 -9.81
N ILE A 73 3.42 2.61 -9.21
CA ILE A 73 4.89 2.59 -9.24
C ILE A 73 5.41 2.37 -10.67
N ASP A 74 4.85 1.40 -11.41
CA ASP A 74 5.20 1.12 -12.80
C ASP A 74 4.96 2.34 -13.69
N ASN A 75 3.78 2.96 -13.60
CA ASN A 75 3.44 4.13 -14.39
C ASN A 75 4.42 5.29 -14.15
N LYS A 76 4.76 5.55 -12.89
CA LYS A 76 5.72 6.61 -12.52
C LYS A 76 7.11 6.32 -13.07
N LEU A 77 7.59 5.08 -12.96
CA LEU A 77 8.90 4.67 -13.45
C LEU A 77 8.97 4.61 -14.99
N GLU A 78 7.88 4.30 -15.67
CA GLU A 78 7.82 4.31 -17.14
C GLU A 78 8.02 5.73 -17.70
N HIS A 79 7.36 6.72 -17.12
CA HIS A 79 7.44 8.12 -17.55
C HIS A 79 8.65 8.85 -16.96
N HIS A 80 9.11 8.41 -15.78
CA HIS A 80 10.24 8.99 -15.07
C HIS A 80 11.18 7.89 -14.54
N PRO A 81 12.03 7.27 -15.39
CA PRO A 81 12.88 6.13 -14.99
C PRO A 81 13.93 6.40 -13.90
N LYS A 82 14.10 7.67 -13.52
CA LYS A 82 15.01 8.12 -12.46
C LYS A 82 14.27 8.69 -11.25
N ALA A 83 12.96 8.45 -11.16
CA ALA A 83 12.15 8.82 -10.01
C ALA A 83 12.77 8.26 -8.73
N SER A 84 12.91 9.12 -7.72
CA SER A 84 13.35 8.75 -6.39
C SER A 84 12.23 8.07 -5.61
N ASN A 85 12.54 7.44 -4.47
CA ASN A 85 11.52 6.92 -3.57
C ASN A 85 10.54 8.02 -3.11
N GLU A 86 11.00 9.27 -3.00
CA GLU A 86 10.12 10.42 -2.73
C GLU A 86 9.12 10.65 -3.86
N ASP A 87 9.58 10.64 -5.11
CA ASP A 87 8.72 10.83 -6.28
C ASP A 87 7.68 9.71 -6.41
N LEU A 88 8.01 8.50 -5.96
CA LEU A 88 7.12 7.34 -5.93
C LEU A 88 6.10 7.46 -4.79
N LEU A 89 6.53 7.90 -3.61
CA LEU A 89 5.62 8.17 -2.50
C LEU A 89 4.62 9.26 -2.88
N ASP A 90 5.09 10.35 -3.51
CA ASP A 90 4.23 11.43 -4.00
C ASP A 90 3.21 10.93 -5.02
N ALA A 91 3.57 9.96 -5.87
CA ALA A 91 2.62 9.35 -6.81
C ALA A 91 1.53 8.54 -6.10
N VAL A 92 1.88 7.81 -5.04
CA VAL A 92 0.91 7.08 -4.22
C VAL A 92 -0.01 8.04 -3.46
N ILE A 93 0.54 9.12 -2.89
CA ILE A 93 -0.28 10.16 -2.23
C ILE A 93 -1.23 10.81 -3.22
N TYR A 94 -0.75 11.20 -4.39
CA TYR A 94 -1.58 11.78 -5.45
C TYR A 94 -2.74 10.85 -5.83
N TYR A 95 -2.47 9.55 -5.99
CA TYR A 95 -3.52 8.57 -6.25
C TYR A 95 -4.55 8.51 -5.11
N LEU A 96 -4.10 8.43 -3.86
CA LEU A 96 -5.00 8.37 -2.69
C LEU A 96 -5.80 9.65 -2.45
N GLU A 97 -5.33 10.80 -2.93
CA GLU A 97 -6.03 12.09 -2.82
C GLU A 97 -7.00 12.34 -3.99
N GLU A 98 -6.68 11.87 -5.19
CA GLU A 98 -7.44 12.18 -6.42
C GLU A 98 -8.38 11.05 -6.85
N ASP A 99 -8.10 9.80 -6.47
CA ASP A 99 -8.98 8.64 -6.70
C ASP A 99 -9.90 8.40 -5.49
N ASP A 100 -10.50 9.47 -4.98
CA ASP A 100 -11.56 9.47 -3.96
C ASP A 100 -12.89 8.91 -4.54
N PHE A 101 -12.84 7.75 -5.23
CA PHE A 101 -14.00 6.98 -5.67
C PHE A 101 -14.59 6.09 -4.56
N LEU A 102 -14.28 6.41 -3.30
CA LEU A 102 -14.88 5.80 -2.11
C LEU A 102 -15.83 6.73 -1.34
N ASP A 103 -16.26 7.86 -1.95
CA ASP A 103 -17.39 8.69 -1.47
C ASP A 103 -18.57 8.71 -2.47
#